data_AF-A0A4U7KWZ0-F1
#
_entry.id   AF-A0A4U7KWZ0-F1
#
_cell.length_a   1.000
_cell.length_b   1.000
_cell.length_c   1.000
_cell.angle_alpha   90.00
_cell.angle_beta   90.00
_cell.angle_gamma   90.00
#
_symmetry.space_group_name_H-M   'P 1'
#
loop_
_entity.id
_entity.type
_entity.pdbx_description
1 polymer ?
#
loop_
_entity_poly.entity_id
_entity_poly.type
_entity_poly.pdbx_seq_one_letter_code
_entity_poly.pdbx_strand_id
1 'polypeptide(L)'
;MARNQEKAQSMLYRFREAQAASLGITPKSTRRPRLASSVTSLKECERWRGEVIREISRKVSKIQDFGLTDYEVRDLNDEINKLLREKGHWENQILSLGGANYKRGVPSMLGGDQGASAGGRGGGYKYFGRAKDLPGVKELFSGKRDEEAEGWRSEKYQRFRNLPPSYYGDEDEDDGVLLEQEARAEEVEWNERFLHVVQGLKQDIRRRDRSTEQDDDEMDFSDTDDTSNGGIEVPIIPRPPPQPWKQSMEAFAQSFSTSYSHPEASTAAADAETSSKRAPTDDDNDLHTDTKRLRGQHGQPVATTQTPTSAAEPEAAPVTPAPSVGYSIFTAEDLQNPVVPDRAAIEKVILQAKKRQLRQEYIGA
;
A
#
# COMPACT_ATOMS: atom_id res chain seq x y z
N MET A 1 -53.93 9.36 61.44
CA MET A 1 -54.15 7.89 61.31
C MET A 1 -52.82 7.18 61.47
N ALA A 2 -52.79 5.95 62.00
CA ALA A 2 -51.60 5.11 62.04
C ALA A 2 -51.02 4.81 60.63
N ARG A 3 -49.69 4.66 60.53
CA ARG A 3 -48.96 4.32 59.31
C ARG A 3 -49.34 2.92 58.84
N ASN A 4 -49.23 2.63 57.54
CA ASN A 4 -49.66 1.34 57.00
C ASN A 4 -48.92 0.13 57.61
N GLN A 5 -47.65 0.33 58.00
CA GLN A 5 -46.82 -0.65 58.72
C GLN A 5 -47.40 -1.00 60.10
N GLU A 6 -47.83 0.02 60.87
CA GLU A 6 -48.45 -0.15 62.20
C GLU A 6 -49.80 -0.87 62.07
N LYS A 7 -50.61 -0.50 61.08
CA LYS A 7 -51.89 -1.17 60.78
C LYS A 7 -51.69 -2.67 60.47
N ALA A 8 -50.67 -3.01 59.68
CA ALA A 8 -50.32 -4.40 59.36
C ALA A 8 -49.70 -5.18 60.54
N GLN A 9 -49.18 -4.50 61.56
CA GLN A 9 -48.67 -5.16 62.78
C GLN A 9 -49.74 -5.33 63.87
N SER A 10 -50.94 -4.76 63.70
CA SER A 10 -52.02 -4.82 64.69
C SER A 10 -52.49 -6.25 65.02
N MET A 11 -52.98 -6.45 66.25
CA MET A 11 -53.52 -7.73 66.73
C MET A 11 -54.60 -8.30 65.79
N LEU A 12 -55.50 -7.46 65.29
CA LEU A 12 -56.56 -7.87 64.36
C LEU A 12 -56.03 -8.28 62.99
N TYR A 13 -54.97 -7.63 62.49
CA TYR A 13 -54.34 -8.04 61.23
C TYR A 13 -53.67 -9.42 61.38
N ARG A 14 -52.89 -9.61 62.45
CA ARG A 14 -52.24 -10.90 62.76
C ARG A 14 -53.24 -12.03 62.97
N PHE A 15 -54.35 -11.76 63.68
CA PHE A 15 -55.44 -12.72 63.87
C PHE A 15 -56.09 -13.12 62.52
N ARG A 16 -56.39 -12.14 61.66
CA ARG A 16 -56.94 -12.40 60.32
C ARG A 16 -55.96 -13.15 59.41
N GLU A 17 -54.66 -12.89 59.53
CA GLU A 17 -53.62 -13.62 58.79
C GLU A 17 -53.52 -15.09 59.26
N ALA A 18 -53.56 -15.33 60.58
CA ALA A 18 -53.60 -16.68 61.14
C ALA A 18 -54.87 -17.45 60.73
N GLN A 19 -56.03 -16.78 60.70
CA GLN A 19 -57.30 -17.37 60.23
C GLN A 19 -57.27 -17.68 58.72
N ALA A 20 -56.65 -16.82 57.91
CA ALA A 20 -56.47 -17.10 56.48
C ALA A 20 -55.54 -18.31 56.25
N ALA A 21 -54.46 -18.41 57.04
CA ALA A 21 -53.55 -19.55 57.00
C ALA A 21 -54.23 -20.87 57.41
N SER A 22 -55.10 -20.87 58.44
CA SER A 22 -55.86 -22.07 58.80
C SER A 22 -56.92 -22.49 57.77
N LEU A 23 -57.40 -21.55 56.94
CA LEU A 23 -58.22 -21.84 55.76
C LEU A 23 -57.41 -22.32 54.53
N GLY A 24 -56.10 -22.56 54.68
CA GLY A 24 -55.22 -22.98 53.58
C GLY A 24 -54.89 -21.87 52.58
N ILE A 25 -55.34 -20.64 52.82
CA ILE A 25 -55.03 -19.47 51.96
C ILE A 25 -53.62 -19.01 52.32
N THR A 26 -52.62 -19.50 51.58
CA THR A 26 -51.20 -19.21 51.86
C THR A 26 -50.95 -17.70 51.98
N PRO A 27 -50.38 -17.20 53.09
CA PRO A 27 -50.15 -15.78 53.27
C PRO A 27 -49.17 -15.23 52.22
N LYS A 28 -49.28 -13.93 51.94
CA LYS A 28 -48.44 -13.24 50.94
C LYS A 28 -47.00 -12.99 51.42
N SER A 29 -46.70 -13.26 52.70
CA SER A 29 -45.42 -12.94 53.35
C SER A 29 -44.63 -14.17 53.82
N THR A 30 -44.81 -15.34 53.18
CA THR A 30 -43.79 -16.39 53.30
C THR A 30 -42.46 -15.87 52.72
N ARG A 31 -41.36 -16.05 53.45
CA ARG A 31 -40.02 -15.73 52.95
C ARG A 31 -39.47 -16.93 52.18
N ARG A 32 -38.88 -16.67 51.02
CA ARG A 32 -38.25 -17.70 50.19
C ARG A 32 -37.22 -18.55 50.98
N PRO A 33 -37.27 -19.89 50.91
CA PRO A 33 -36.24 -20.76 51.47
C PRO A 33 -34.86 -20.49 50.88
N ARG A 34 -33.80 -20.63 51.69
CA ARG A 34 -32.41 -20.42 51.25
C ARG A 34 -31.83 -21.58 50.45
N LEU A 35 -32.35 -22.80 50.63
CA LEU A 35 -32.02 -23.98 49.83
C LEU A 35 -33.24 -24.33 48.99
N ALA A 36 -33.07 -24.45 47.67
CA ALA A 36 -34.13 -24.97 46.81
C ALA A 36 -34.50 -26.42 47.16
N SER A 37 -33.50 -27.22 47.57
CA SER A 37 -33.66 -28.64 47.91
C SER A 37 -34.55 -28.94 49.12
N SER A 38 -34.89 -27.96 49.96
CA SER A 38 -35.83 -28.17 51.07
C SER A 38 -37.31 -28.14 50.62
N VAL A 39 -37.59 -27.76 49.37
CA VAL A 39 -38.96 -27.72 48.82
C VAL A 39 -39.17 -28.94 47.92
N THR A 40 -40.11 -29.79 48.30
CA THR A 40 -40.51 -31.00 47.56
C THR A 40 -41.72 -30.79 46.64
N SER A 41 -42.42 -29.66 46.76
CA SER A 41 -43.61 -29.33 45.98
C SER A 41 -43.25 -28.58 44.69
N LEU A 42 -43.47 -29.21 43.53
CA LEU A 42 -43.25 -28.61 42.20
C LEU A 42 -43.89 -27.22 42.06
N LYS A 43 -45.17 -27.10 42.45
CA LYS A 43 -45.95 -25.85 42.39
C LYS A 43 -45.35 -24.73 43.25
N GLU A 44 -44.68 -25.08 44.35
CA GLU A 44 -43.99 -24.11 45.18
C GLU A 44 -42.62 -23.72 44.59
N CYS A 45 -41.84 -24.68 44.07
CA CYS A 45 -40.61 -24.39 43.34
C CYS A 45 -40.84 -23.48 42.14
N GLU A 46 -41.92 -23.68 41.38
CA GLU A 46 -42.34 -22.81 40.27
C GLU A 46 -42.72 -21.40 40.74
N ARG A 47 -43.43 -21.28 41.88
CA ARG A 47 -43.73 -19.99 42.52
C ARG A 47 -42.45 -19.24 42.89
N TRP A 48 -41.51 -19.90 43.59
CA TRP A 48 -40.25 -19.27 43.99
C TRP A 48 -39.40 -18.88 42.78
N ARG A 49 -39.27 -19.76 41.77
CA ARG A 49 -38.62 -19.43 40.49
C ARG A 49 -39.23 -18.19 39.83
N GLY A 50 -40.55 -18.11 39.79
CA GLY A 50 -41.28 -16.96 39.25
C GLY A 50 -41.11 -15.67 40.07
N GLU A 51 -40.76 -15.78 41.35
CA GLU A 51 -40.44 -14.65 42.23
C GLU A 51 -39.01 -14.15 41.99
N VAL A 52 -38.02 -15.07 41.90
CA VAL A 52 -36.62 -14.76 41.55
C VAL A 52 -36.54 -13.99 40.22
N ILE A 53 -37.28 -14.45 39.21
CA ILE A 53 -37.31 -13.80 37.88
C ILE A 53 -37.85 -12.36 38.00
N ARG A 54 -38.90 -12.12 38.80
CA ARG A 54 -39.46 -10.77 39.01
C ARG A 54 -38.51 -9.86 39.81
N GLU A 55 -37.68 -10.41 40.68
CA GLU A 55 -36.60 -9.66 41.35
C GLU A 55 -35.49 -9.28 40.38
N ILE A 56 -35.05 -10.21 39.53
CA ILE A 56 -34.07 -9.94 38.47
C ILE A 56 -34.57 -8.82 37.56
N SER A 57 -35.81 -8.90 37.05
CA SER A 57 -36.36 -7.85 36.19
C SER A 57 -36.36 -6.47 36.87
N ARG A 58 -36.78 -6.37 38.14
CA ARG A 58 -36.75 -5.10 38.89
C ARG A 58 -35.33 -4.54 39.06
N LYS A 59 -34.33 -5.39 39.30
CA LYS A 59 -32.94 -4.94 39.45
C LYS A 59 -32.28 -4.58 38.11
N VAL A 60 -32.59 -5.29 37.03
CA VAL A 60 -32.14 -4.94 35.67
C VAL A 60 -32.69 -3.56 35.28
N SER A 61 -33.96 -3.26 35.55
CA SER A 61 -34.51 -1.90 35.36
C SER A 61 -33.76 -0.86 36.22
N LYS A 62 -33.52 -1.12 37.52
CA LYS A 62 -32.81 -0.18 38.40
C LYS A 62 -31.36 0.09 37.94
N ILE A 63 -30.66 -0.88 37.34
CA ILE A 63 -29.30 -0.65 36.81
C ILE A 63 -29.29 0.36 35.64
N GLN A 64 -30.41 0.54 34.94
CA GLN A 64 -30.53 1.51 33.85
C GLN A 64 -30.74 2.95 34.34
N ASP A 65 -30.90 3.18 35.66
CA ASP A 65 -31.04 4.51 36.24
C ASP A 65 -29.70 5.31 36.17
N PHE A 66 -29.68 6.38 35.38
CA PHE A 66 -28.50 7.24 35.22
C PHE A 66 -28.06 7.94 36.53
N GLY A 67 -28.98 8.17 37.47
CA GLY A 67 -28.68 8.80 38.77
C GLY A 67 -27.94 7.89 39.77
N LEU A 68 -27.71 6.63 39.44
CA LEU A 68 -27.02 5.66 40.30
C LEU A 68 -25.49 5.82 40.24
N THR A 69 -24.75 5.54 41.30
CA THR A 69 -23.27 5.57 41.28
C THR A 69 -22.67 4.29 40.69
N ASP A 70 -21.45 4.39 40.15
CA ASP A 70 -20.73 3.25 39.57
C ASP A 70 -20.37 2.15 40.59
N TYR A 71 -20.43 2.43 41.90
CA TYR A 71 -20.32 1.42 42.95
C TYR A 71 -21.65 0.68 43.15
N GLU A 72 -22.75 1.40 43.30
CA GLU A 72 -24.09 0.80 43.39
C GLU A 72 -24.47 0.00 42.13
N VAL A 73 -24.01 0.41 40.95
CA VAL A 73 -24.18 -0.37 39.70
C VAL A 73 -23.46 -1.72 39.79
N ARG A 74 -22.26 -1.78 40.41
CA ARG A 74 -21.54 -3.04 40.66
C ARG A 74 -22.30 -3.91 41.68
N ASP A 75 -22.73 -3.33 42.80
CA ASP A 75 -23.50 -4.04 43.84
C ASP A 75 -24.79 -4.65 43.29
N LEU A 76 -25.59 -3.88 42.52
CA LEU A 76 -26.80 -4.40 41.88
C LEU A 76 -26.48 -5.51 40.87
N ASN A 77 -25.35 -5.41 40.15
CA ASN A 77 -24.94 -6.42 39.18
C ASN A 77 -24.51 -7.73 39.88
N ASP A 78 -23.80 -7.64 41.01
CA ASP A 78 -23.52 -8.78 41.90
C ASP A 78 -24.81 -9.42 42.42
N GLU A 79 -25.77 -8.61 42.88
CA GLU A 79 -27.07 -9.09 43.33
C GLU A 79 -27.87 -9.81 42.22
N ILE A 80 -27.81 -9.34 40.97
CA ILE A 80 -28.44 -10.02 39.83
C ILE A 80 -27.71 -11.33 39.51
N ASN A 81 -26.38 -11.36 39.50
CA ASN A 81 -25.60 -12.59 39.31
C ASN A 81 -25.91 -13.63 40.41
N LYS A 82 -26.12 -13.18 41.65
CA LYS A 82 -26.56 -14.01 42.77
C LYS A 82 -27.97 -14.58 42.56
N LEU A 83 -28.94 -13.75 42.16
CA LEU A 83 -30.29 -14.19 41.83
C LEU A 83 -30.33 -15.13 40.61
N LEU A 84 -29.45 -14.96 39.63
CA LEU A 84 -29.34 -15.87 38.48
C LEU A 84 -28.81 -17.25 38.86
N ARG A 85 -27.86 -17.33 39.81
CA ARG A 85 -27.44 -18.61 40.42
C ARG A 85 -28.60 -19.24 41.19
N GLU A 86 -29.34 -18.45 41.96
CA GLU A 86 -30.53 -18.90 42.69
C GLU A 86 -31.63 -19.45 41.75
N LYS A 87 -31.94 -18.75 40.66
CA LYS A 87 -32.81 -19.23 39.57
C LYS A 87 -32.32 -20.58 39.05
N GLY A 88 -31.02 -20.74 38.83
CA GLY A 88 -30.41 -22.01 38.41
C GLY A 88 -30.58 -23.15 39.41
N HIS A 89 -30.54 -22.86 40.71
CA HIS A 89 -30.84 -23.84 41.77
C HIS A 89 -32.33 -24.23 41.79
N TRP A 90 -33.25 -23.27 41.65
CA TRP A 90 -34.69 -23.57 41.52
C TRP A 90 -35.01 -24.36 40.24
N GLU A 91 -34.37 -24.04 39.11
CA GLU A 91 -34.55 -24.79 37.86
C GLU A 91 -33.95 -26.21 37.92
N ASN A 92 -32.86 -26.41 38.67
CA ASN A 92 -32.37 -27.75 39.00
C ASN A 92 -33.37 -28.53 39.87
N GLN A 93 -33.96 -27.88 40.89
CA GLN A 93 -34.91 -28.54 41.80
C GLN A 93 -36.23 -28.91 41.11
N ILE A 94 -36.72 -28.07 40.21
CA ILE A 94 -37.90 -28.42 39.40
C ILE A 94 -37.59 -29.63 38.51
N LEU A 95 -36.39 -29.70 37.93
CA LEU A 95 -35.96 -30.83 37.11
C LEU A 95 -35.76 -32.12 37.92
N SER A 96 -35.19 -32.06 39.13
CA SER A 96 -34.99 -33.23 40.00
C SER A 96 -36.31 -33.79 40.55
N LEU A 97 -37.33 -32.93 40.72
CA LEU A 97 -38.70 -33.31 41.06
C LEU A 97 -39.53 -33.77 39.83
N GLY A 98 -38.92 -33.94 38.65
CA GLY A 98 -39.59 -34.42 37.43
C GLY A 98 -40.40 -33.37 36.66
N GLY A 99 -40.24 -32.08 36.98
CA GLY A 99 -40.92 -30.96 36.34
C GLY A 99 -40.25 -30.44 35.05
N ALA A 100 -40.76 -29.32 34.55
CA ALA A 100 -40.38 -28.77 33.24
C ALA A 100 -38.89 -28.33 33.15
N ASN A 101 -38.21 -28.73 32.07
CA ASN A 101 -36.81 -28.39 31.83
C ASN A 101 -36.65 -26.97 31.24
N TYR A 102 -36.67 -25.96 32.11
CA TYR A 102 -36.48 -24.56 31.73
C TYR A 102 -35.08 -24.19 31.20
N LYS A 103 -34.10 -25.12 31.22
CA LYS A 103 -32.75 -24.88 30.69
C LYS A 103 -32.64 -25.12 29.18
N ARG A 104 -33.44 -26.04 28.63
CA ARG A 104 -33.25 -26.53 27.24
C ARG A 104 -34.12 -25.83 26.20
N GLY A 105 -35.24 -25.24 26.60
CA GLY A 105 -36.29 -24.79 25.68
C GLY A 105 -36.45 -23.28 25.47
N VAL A 106 -35.58 -22.42 26.04
CA VAL A 106 -35.81 -20.97 26.03
C VAL A 106 -34.52 -20.17 25.80
N PRO A 107 -34.42 -19.40 24.69
CA PRO A 107 -33.46 -18.30 24.59
C PRO A 107 -33.72 -17.35 25.76
N SER A 108 -32.70 -17.12 26.61
CA SER A 108 -32.81 -16.47 27.93
C SER A 108 -33.96 -15.43 28.02
N MET A 109 -35.03 -15.74 28.77
CA MET A 109 -36.21 -14.84 28.91
C MET A 109 -35.86 -13.44 29.44
N LEU A 110 -34.67 -13.27 30.03
CA LEU A 110 -34.03 -11.98 30.17
C LEU A 110 -33.51 -11.54 28.79
N GLY A 111 -34.44 -11.13 27.93
CA GLY A 111 -34.23 -10.97 26.50
C GLY A 111 -33.61 -9.63 26.09
N GLY A 112 -33.02 -9.59 24.90
CA GLY A 112 -32.40 -8.39 24.31
C GLY A 112 -31.09 -8.01 25.00
N ASP A 113 -31.19 -7.50 26.22
CA ASP A 113 -30.05 -7.20 27.10
C ASP A 113 -29.43 -8.49 27.66
N GLN A 114 -28.81 -9.28 26.77
CA GLN A 114 -27.95 -10.37 27.19
C GLN A 114 -26.83 -9.78 28.05
N GLY A 115 -26.83 -10.15 29.33
CA GLY A 115 -25.77 -9.77 30.25
C GLY A 115 -24.43 -10.24 29.68
N ALA A 116 -23.58 -9.28 29.32
CA ALA A 116 -22.39 -9.56 28.55
C ALA A 116 -21.39 -10.31 29.44
N SER A 117 -20.78 -11.37 28.90
CA SER A 117 -19.90 -12.27 29.65
C SER A 117 -18.46 -11.96 29.26
N ALA A 118 -17.67 -11.45 30.20
CA ALA A 118 -16.25 -11.15 29.93
C ALA A 118 -15.45 -12.44 29.63
N GLY A 119 -15.89 -13.59 30.16
CA GLY A 119 -15.40 -14.92 29.78
C GLY A 119 -16.20 -15.53 28.62
N GLY A 120 -15.51 -16.07 27.61
CA GLY A 120 -16.14 -16.67 26.42
C GLY A 120 -16.90 -17.98 26.73
N ARG A 121 -18.04 -18.19 26.06
CA ARG A 121 -18.83 -19.45 25.94
C ARG A 121 -19.00 -20.36 27.18
N GLY A 122 -18.86 -19.85 28.42
CA GLY A 122 -18.88 -20.70 29.61
C GLY A 122 -19.34 -20.04 30.90
N GLY A 123 -20.65 -19.86 31.09
CA GLY A 123 -21.29 -19.69 32.41
C GLY A 123 -20.81 -18.56 33.33
N GLY A 124 -20.03 -17.61 32.82
CA GLY A 124 -19.29 -16.63 33.60
C GLY A 124 -20.14 -15.56 34.30
N TYR A 125 -19.46 -14.71 35.06
CA TYR A 125 -20.02 -13.47 35.59
C TYR A 125 -20.51 -12.57 34.46
N LYS A 126 -21.70 -11.98 34.61
CA LYS A 126 -22.38 -11.21 33.57
C LYS A 126 -22.59 -9.75 33.96
N TYR A 127 -22.53 -8.85 32.99
CA TYR A 127 -22.77 -7.42 33.17
C TYR A 127 -24.07 -7.01 32.44
N PHE A 128 -25.06 -6.49 33.17
CA PHE A 128 -26.38 -6.11 32.66
C PHE A 128 -26.52 -4.58 32.54
N GLY A 129 -27.24 -4.08 31.53
CA GLY A 129 -27.43 -2.65 31.30
C GLY A 129 -26.14 -1.84 31.42
N ARG A 130 -26.21 -0.72 32.17
CA ARG A 130 -25.08 0.18 32.48
C ARG A 130 -23.89 -0.50 33.17
N ALA A 131 -24.04 -1.68 33.77
CA ALA A 131 -22.88 -2.41 34.32
C ALA A 131 -21.86 -2.80 33.23
N LYS A 132 -22.24 -2.76 31.94
CA LYS A 132 -21.35 -2.91 30.79
C LYS A 132 -20.49 -1.67 30.51
N ASP A 133 -20.99 -0.48 30.88
CA ASP A 133 -20.34 0.82 30.63
C ASP A 133 -19.33 1.23 31.71
N LEU A 134 -19.25 0.45 32.80
CA LEU A 134 -18.32 0.70 33.89
C LEU A 134 -16.85 0.72 33.41
N PRO A 135 -16.00 1.61 33.95
CA PRO A 135 -14.56 1.61 33.67
C PRO A 135 -13.91 0.24 33.86
N GLY A 136 -12.99 -0.14 32.97
CA GLY A 136 -12.38 -1.47 32.86
C GLY A 136 -13.30 -2.55 32.29
N VAL A 137 -14.59 -2.58 32.66
CA VAL A 137 -15.56 -3.54 32.10
C VAL A 137 -15.86 -3.21 30.64
N LYS A 138 -16.03 -1.93 30.33
CA LYS A 138 -16.29 -1.42 28.99
C LYS A 138 -15.17 -1.76 28.01
N GLU A 139 -13.92 -1.63 28.45
CA GLU A 139 -12.71 -1.94 27.68
C GLU A 139 -12.65 -3.44 27.32
N LEU A 140 -13.03 -4.33 28.24
CA LEU A 140 -13.12 -5.78 27.98
C LEU A 140 -14.20 -6.17 26.95
N PHE A 141 -15.14 -5.27 26.64
CA PHE A 141 -16.18 -5.48 25.63
C PHE A 141 -15.95 -4.71 24.32
N SER A 142 -15.26 -3.56 24.34
CA SER A 142 -14.77 -2.93 23.10
C SER A 142 -13.61 -3.73 22.52
N GLY A 143 -12.56 -3.99 23.31
CA GLY A 143 -11.36 -4.69 22.84
C GLY A 143 -11.67 -6.01 22.15
N LYS A 144 -12.55 -6.84 22.73
CA LYS A 144 -13.01 -8.10 22.09
C LYS A 144 -13.81 -7.91 20.81
N ARG A 145 -14.65 -6.89 20.74
CA ARG A 145 -15.42 -6.58 19.52
C ARG A 145 -14.48 -6.10 18.41
N ASP A 146 -13.46 -5.34 18.77
CA ASP A 146 -12.47 -4.81 17.85
C ASP A 146 -11.51 -5.92 17.40
N GLU A 147 -11.03 -6.79 18.31
CA GLU A 147 -10.31 -8.04 18.02
C GLU A 147 -11.10 -8.97 17.08
N GLU A 148 -12.39 -9.25 17.35
CA GLU A 148 -13.23 -10.08 16.49
C GLU A 148 -13.45 -9.45 15.10
N ALA A 149 -13.59 -8.12 15.03
CA ALA A 149 -13.77 -7.39 13.78
C ALA A 149 -12.47 -7.21 12.98
N GLU A 150 -11.32 -7.08 13.64
CA GLU A 150 -10.00 -7.11 13.00
C GLU A 150 -9.64 -8.52 12.56
N GLY A 151 -9.97 -9.56 13.33
CA GLY A 151 -9.86 -10.96 12.91
C GLY A 151 -10.62 -11.22 11.62
N TRP A 152 -11.90 -10.83 11.54
CA TRP A 152 -12.71 -10.96 10.32
C TRP A 152 -12.16 -10.16 9.13
N ARG A 153 -11.72 -8.91 9.35
CA ARG A 153 -11.10 -8.10 8.28
C ARG A 153 -9.79 -8.73 7.82
N SER A 154 -8.92 -9.12 8.74
CA SER A 154 -7.62 -9.75 8.48
C SER A 154 -7.80 -11.06 7.72
N GLU A 155 -8.72 -11.94 8.15
CA GLU A 155 -9.02 -13.18 7.43
C GLU A 155 -9.55 -12.90 6.01
N LYS A 156 -10.38 -11.86 5.82
CA LYS A 156 -10.81 -11.44 4.48
C LYS A 156 -9.63 -10.94 3.63
N TYR A 157 -8.77 -10.07 4.17
CA TYR A 157 -7.65 -9.49 3.42
C TYR A 157 -6.49 -10.48 3.18
N GLN A 158 -6.25 -11.42 4.08
CA GLN A 158 -5.26 -12.51 3.90
C GLN A 158 -5.54 -13.34 2.64
N ARG A 159 -6.82 -13.59 2.34
CA ARG A 159 -7.24 -14.28 1.10
C ARG A 159 -6.88 -13.53 -0.19
N PHE A 160 -6.53 -12.25 -0.12
CA PHE A 160 -6.11 -11.41 -1.25
C PHE A 160 -4.64 -10.97 -1.15
N ARG A 161 -3.87 -11.46 -0.16
CA ARG A 161 -2.51 -10.95 0.11
C ARG A 161 -1.43 -11.54 -0.81
N ASN A 162 -1.66 -12.75 -1.32
CA ASN A 162 -0.71 -13.55 -2.09
C ASN A 162 -1.35 -14.06 -3.40
N LEU A 163 -1.96 -13.18 -4.19
CA LEU A 163 -2.53 -13.52 -5.50
C LEU A 163 -1.47 -13.36 -6.62
N PRO A 164 -1.60 -14.10 -7.74
CA PRO A 164 -0.63 -14.04 -8.83
C PRO A 164 -0.67 -12.70 -9.57
N PRO A 165 0.39 -12.31 -10.31
CA PRO A 165 0.44 -11.05 -11.07
C PRO A 165 -0.71 -10.91 -12.10
N SER A 166 -1.09 -12.01 -12.75
CA SER A 166 -2.29 -12.15 -13.60
C SER A 166 -3.63 -11.77 -12.93
N TYR A 167 -3.72 -11.66 -11.61
CA TYR A 167 -4.90 -11.10 -10.94
C TYR A 167 -4.95 -9.56 -10.99
N TYR A 168 -3.81 -8.92 -11.17
CA TYR A 168 -3.65 -7.46 -11.21
C TYR A 168 -3.51 -6.91 -12.63
N GLY A 169 -3.31 -7.78 -13.63
CA GLY A 169 -3.08 -7.40 -15.04
C GLY A 169 -1.60 -7.18 -15.38
N ASP A 170 -0.67 -7.52 -14.48
CA ASP A 170 0.77 -7.32 -14.66
C ASP A 170 1.36 -8.14 -15.84
N GLU A 171 0.62 -9.15 -16.31
CA GLU A 171 1.00 -10.05 -17.41
C GLU A 171 0.46 -9.57 -18.78
N ASP A 172 -0.54 -8.66 -18.81
CA ASP A 172 -1.23 -8.20 -20.03
C ASP A 172 -0.30 -7.44 -21.02
N GLU A 173 0.80 -6.86 -20.52
CA GLU A 173 1.84 -6.22 -21.36
C GLU A 173 2.64 -7.24 -22.20
N ASP A 174 2.71 -8.51 -21.79
CA ASP A 174 3.58 -9.51 -22.40
C ASP A 174 2.92 -10.22 -23.60
N ASP A 175 1.60 -10.08 -23.77
CA ASP A 175 0.80 -10.64 -24.89
C ASP A 175 1.11 -9.97 -26.25
N GLY A 176 1.89 -8.89 -26.28
CA GLY A 176 2.35 -8.22 -27.51
C GLY A 176 1.28 -7.40 -28.26
N VAL A 177 0.00 -7.62 -27.98
CA VAL A 177 -1.16 -6.91 -28.57
C VAL A 177 -1.09 -5.38 -28.39
N LEU A 178 -0.42 -4.90 -27.34
CA LEU A 178 -0.13 -3.47 -27.14
C LEU A 178 0.88 -2.95 -28.17
N LEU A 179 2.00 -3.67 -28.37
CA LEU A 179 3.09 -3.28 -29.26
C LEU A 179 2.65 -3.23 -30.74
N GLU A 180 1.75 -4.12 -31.16
CA GLU A 180 1.16 -4.07 -32.51
C GLU A 180 0.30 -2.81 -32.72
N GLN A 181 -0.41 -2.35 -31.69
CA GLN A 181 -1.22 -1.13 -31.74
C GLN A 181 -0.34 0.13 -31.70
N GLU A 182 0.70 0.14 -30.87
CA GLU A 182 1.68 1.23 -30.79
C GLU A 182 2.44 1.38 -32.11
N ALA A 183 2.97 0.29 -32.69
CA ALA A 183 3.63 0.32 -34.00
C ALA A 183 2.71 0.89 -35.10
N ARG A 184 1.44 0.46 -35.13
CA ARG A 184 0.45 0.96 -36.08
C ARG A 184 0.14 2.45 -35.88
N ALA A 185 0.10 2.93 -34.64
CA ALA A 185 -0.09 4.34 -34.33
C ALA A 185 1.12 5.19 -34.74
N GLU A 186 2.35 4.71 -34.46
CA GLU A 186 3.60 5.36 -34.89
C GLU A 186 3.73 5.45 -36.42
N GLU A 187 3.28 4.45 -37.17
CA GLU A 187 3.26 4.50 -38.64
C GLU A 187 2.32 5.59 -39.15
N VAL A 188 1.12 5.72 -38.57
CA VAL A 188 0.16 6.78 -38.92
C VAL A 188 0.72 8.16 -38.57
N GLU A 189 1.19 8.36 -37.34
CA GLU A 189 1.76 9.65 -36.90
C GLU A 189 3.00 10.03 -37.73
N TRP A 190 3.85 9.06 -38.09
CA TRP A 190 4.98 9.29 -38.98
C TRP A 190 4.55 9.77 -40.36
N ASN A 191 3.56 9.11 -40.97
CA ASN A 191 3.06 9.49 -42.29
C ASN A 191 2.46 10.90 -42.28
N GLU A 192 1.68 11.24 -41.25
CA GLU A 192 1.12 12.59 -41.06
C GLU A 192 2.22 13.65 -40.85
N ARG A 193 3.18 13.39 -39.96
CA ARG A 193 4.31 14.31 -39.70
C ARG A 193 5.22 14.48 -40.92
N PHE A 194 5.48 13.41 -41.68
CA PHE A 194 6.27 13.47 -42.90
C PHE A 194 5.57 14.33 -43.96
N LEU A 195 4.27 14.12 -44.20
CA LEU A 195 3.49 14.94 -45.11
C LEU A 195 3.47 16.42 -44.68
N HIS A 196 3.28 16.70 -43.38
CA HIS A 196 3.34 18.07 -42.85
C HIS A 196 4.70 18.74 -43.07
N VAL A 197 5.82 18.02 -42.86
CA VAL A 197 7.18 18.53 -43.13
C VAL A 197 7.38 18.79 -44.63
N VAL A 198 6.93 17.91 -45.51
CA VAL A 198 7.03 18.10 -46.98
C VAL A 198 6.16 19.26 -47.46
N GLN A 199 4.95 19.43 -46.90
CA GLN A 199 4.08 20.57 -47.20
C GLN A 199 4.70 21.89 -46.72
N GLY A 200 5.22 21.94 -45.49
CA GLY A 200 5.93 23.11 -44.97
C GLY A 200 7.14 23.48 -45.84
N LEU A 201 7.98 22.50 -46.19
CA LEU A 201 9.14 22.73 -47.05
C LEU A 201 8.74 23.22 -48.45
N LYS A 202 7.65 22.70 -49.04
CA LYS A 202 7.08 23.23 -50.31
C LYS A 202 6.64 24.69 -50.17
N GLN A 203 6.03 25.07 -49.04
CA GLN A 203 5.63 26.47 -48.78
C GLN A 203 6.85 27.39 -48.60
N ASP A 204 7.89 26.96 -47.88
CA ASP A 204 9.10 27.75 -47.67
C ASP A 204 9.92 27.92 -48.96
N ILE A 205 9.97 26.90 -49.83
CA ILE A 205 10.56 27.02 -51.18
C ILE A 205 9.78 28.06 -52.00
N ARG A 206 8.44 27.96 -52.08
CA ARG A 206 7.59 28.94 -52.78
C ARG A 206 7.76 30.37 -52.24
N ARG A 207 7.92 30.53 -50.91
CA ARG A 207 8.19 31.84 -50.27
C ARG A 207 9.57 32.39 -50.63
N ARG A 208 10.57 31.51 -50.83
CA ARG A 208 11.93 31.88 -51.21
C ARG A 208 12.04 32.31 -52.67
N ASP A 209 11.43 31.58 -53.61
CA ASP A 209 11.41 32.00 -55.03
C ASP A 209 10.75 33.38 -55.16
N ARG A 210 9.58 33.59 -54.53
CA ARG A 210 8.86 34.87 -54.49
C ARG A 210 9.57 36.00 -53.71
N SER A 211 10.82 35.81 -53.31
CA SER A 211 11.71 36.87 -52.77
C SER A 211 12.85 37.25 -53.71
N THR A 212 12.91 36.65 -54.90
CA THR A 212 14.01 36.83 -55.88
C THR A 212 13.57 37.62 -57.13
N GLU A 213 12.28 37.62 -57.47
CA GLU A 213 11.70 38.45 -58.54
C GLU A 213 10.95 39.64 -57.92
N GLN A 214 11.03 40.80 -58.57
CA GLN A 214 10.56 42.08 -58.02
C GLN A 214 9.44 42.69 -58.89
N ASP A 215 8.37 43.09 -58.19
CA ASP A 215 7.22 43.91 -58.59
C ASP A 215 6.17 43.28 -59.55
N ASP A 216 4.94 43.78 -59.39
CA ASP A 216 3.73 43.68 -60.23
C ASP A 216 3.15 42.29 -60.60
N ASP A 217 2.20 41.77 -59.78
CA ASP A 217 0.75 41.91 -60.10
C ASP A 217 -0.19 41.39 -58.98
N GLU A 218 -1.42 41.93 -58.91
CA GLU A 218 -2.46 41.55 -57.91
C GLU A 218 -3.37 40.43 -58.44
N MET A 219 -2.97 39.17 -58.24
CA MET A 219 -3.69 37.99 -58.75
C MET A 219 -4.26 37.08 -57.64
N ASP A 220 -5.58 37.16 -57.45
CA ASP A 220 -6.38 36.23 -56.65
C ASP A 220 -6.48 34.86 -57.37
N PHE A 221 -5.55 33.95 -57.05
CA PHE A 221 -5.74 32.53 -57.34
C PHE A 221 -6.53 31.86 -56.22
N SER A 222 -7.84 31.78 -56.44
CA SER A 222 -8.78 30.98 -55.65
C SER A 222 -8.23 29.58 -55.35
N ASP A 223 -8.28 29.18 -54.08
CA ASP A 223 -7.69 27.94 -53.57
C ASP A 223 -8.48 26.69 -54.01
N THR A 224 -8.39 26.34 -55.29
CA THR A 224 -9.04 25.16 -55.88
C THR A 224 -8.25 23.90 -55.58
N ASP A 225 -8.46 23.36 -54.38
CA ASP A 225 -8.32 21.96 -53.96
C ASP A 225 -7.47 21.05 -54.88
N ASP A 226 -6.15 21.29 -54.94
CA ASP A 226 -5.19 20.25 -55.35
C ASP A 226 -4.87 19.37 -54.13
N THR A 227 -5.91 18.74 -53.58
CA THR A 227 -5.82 17.70 -52.55
C THR A 227 -5.21 16.40 -53.10
N SER A 228 -4.73 16.39 -54.34
CA SER A 228 -3.94 15.28 -54.86
C SER A 228 -2.53 15.31 -54.22
N ASN A 229 -2.25 14.33 -53.37
CA ASN A 229 -0.89 14.08 -52.87
C ASN A 229 -0.02 13.57 -54.04
N GLY A 230 0.41 14.49 -54.91
CA GLY A 230 1.07 14.19 -56.18
C GLY A 230 2.38 13.41 -56.05
N GLY A 231 2.29 12.08 -56.08
CA GLY A 231 3.43 11.16 -56.16
C GLY A 231 4.36 11.13 -54.95
N ILE A 232 3.95 11.66 -53.79
CA ILE A 232 4.80 11.68 -52.58
C ILE A 232 4.72 10.31 -51.89
N GLU A 233 5.53 9.37 -52.35
CA GLU A 233 5.75 8.11 -51.64
C GLU A 233 6.51 8.38 -50.33
N VAL A 234 5.95 7.94 -49.19
CA VAL A 234 6.63 8.06 -47.90
C VAL A 234 7.74 7.00 -47.85
N PRO A 235 9.01 7.37 -47.60
CA PRO A 235 10.11 6.42 -47.62
C PRO A 235 10.00 5.42 -46.45
N ILE A 236 10.00 4.13 -46.78
CA ILE A 236 10.02 3.04 -45.80
C ILE A 236 11.44 2.95 -45.21
N ILE A 237 11.68 3.73 -44.14
CA ILE A 237 12.91 3.64 -43.35
C ILE A 237 12.80 2.44 -42.42
N PRO A 238 13.71 1.44 -42.47
CA PRO A 238 13.66 0.29 -41.59
C PRO A 238 13.89 0.71 -40.13
N ARG A 239 12.96 0.34 -39.25
CA ARG A 239 13.03 0.59 -37.80
C ARG A 239 13.43 -0.70 -37.07
N PRO A 240 14.05 -0.62 -35.88
CA PRO A 240 13.99 -1.73 -34.94
C PRO A 240 12.52 -2.01 -34.57
N PRO A 241 12.13 -3.26 -34.29
CA PRO A 241 10.81 -3.55 -33.75
C PRO A 241 10.66 -2.91 -32.36
N PRO A 242 9.45 -2.47 -31.96
CA PRO A 242 9.21 -1.97 -30.61
C PRO A 242 9.45 -3.10 -29.60
N GLN A 243 10.01 -2.76 -28.44
CA GLN A 243 10.26 -3.70 -27.34
C GLN A 243 9.28 -3.47 -26.19
N PRO A 244 8.82 -4.53 -25.49
CA PRO A 244 7.92 -4.39 -24.35
C PRO A 244 8.56 -3.52 -23.25
N TRP A 245 7.72 -2.75 -22.57
CA TRP A 245 8.10 -1.78 -21.54
C TRP A 245 9.05 -2.36 -20.47
N LYS A 246 8.83 -3.61 -20.06
CA LYS A 246 9.70 -4.33 -19.12
C LYS A 246 11.15 -4.48 -19.64
N GLN A 247 11.33 -4.79 -20.93
CA GLN A 247 12.67 -4.92 -21.54
C GLN A 247 13.34 -3.55 -21.75
N SER A 248 12.59 -2.51 -22.12
CA SER A 248 13.16 -1.17 -22.26
C SER A 248 13.55 -0.56 -20.91
N MET A 249 12.77 -0.82 -19.85
CA MET A 249 13.11 -0.48 -18.47
C MET A 249 14.31 -1.28 -17.94
N GLU A 250 14.43 -2.57 -18.26
CA GLU A 250 15.59 -3.38 -17.87
C GLU A 250 16.86 -2.91 -18.61
N ALA A 251 16.79 -2.67 -19.92
CA ALA A 251 17.89 -2.11 -20.71
C ALA A 251 18.29 -0.71 -20.21
N PHE A 252 17.32 0.13 -19.80
CA PHE A 252 17.57 1.42 -19.16
C PHE A 252 18.29 1.27 -17.81
N ALA A 253 17.86 0.32 -16.97
CA ALA A 253 18.54 0.01 -15.71
C ALA A 253 19.96 -0.52 -15.92
N GLN A 254 20.18 -1.36 -16.94
CA GLN A 254 21.51 -1.85 -17.34
C GLN A 254 22.39 -0.74 -17.95
N SER A 255 21.80 0.30 -18.56
CA SER A 255 22.53 1.47 -19.08
C SER A 255 23.06 2.41 -17.99
N PHE A 256 22.54 2.32 -16.77
CA PHE A 256 23.07 3.07 -15.62
C PHE A 256 24.42 2.48 -15.18
N SER A 257 25.49 3.22 -15.40
CA SER A 257 26.85 2.74 -15.08
C SER A 257 27.05 2.53 -13.57
N THR A 258 27.13 1.28 -13.13
CA THR A 258 27.34 0.87 -11.73
C THR A 258 28.59 1.48 -11.08
N SER A 259 29.55 1.92 -11.89
CA SER A 259 30.75 2.66 -11.48
C SER A 259 30.46 3.99 -10.76
N TYR A 260 29.25 4.55 -10.88
CA TYR A 260 28.83 5.76 -10.16
C TYR A 260 28.02 5.50 -8.89
N SER A 261 27.53 4.27 -8.68
CA SER A 261 26.74 3.89 -7.49
C SER A 261 27.53 3.11 -6.45
N HIS A 262 28.53 2.31 -6.85
CA HIS A 262 29.40 1.55 -5.93
C HIS A 262 30.89 1.62 -6.32
N PRO A 263 31.71 2.45 -5.65
CA PRO A 263 33.14 2.56 -5.96
C PRO A 263 34.00 1.40 -5.43
N GLU A 264 33.48 0.55 -4.53
CA GLU A 264 34.25 -0.51 -3.85
C GLU A 264 34.11 -1.91 -4.47
N ALA A 265 33.34 -2.07 -5.55
CA ALA A 265 33.09 -3.37 -6.18
C ALA A 265 34.23 -3.89 -7.11
N SER A 266 35.31 -3.13 -7.30
CA SER A 266 36.35 -3.40 -8.31
C SER A 266 37.57 -4.19 -7.81
N THR A 267 37.66 -4.49 -6.50
CA THR A 267 38.81 -5.17 -5.88
C THR A 267 38.50 -6.58 -5.37
N ALA A 268 37.24 -7.04 -5.44
CA ALA A 268 36.78 -8.30 -4.85
C ALA A 268 36.76 -9.50 -5.83
N ALA A 269 37.51 -9.44 -6.93
CA ALA A 269 37.47 -10.42 -8.03
C ALA A 269 38.80 -11.19 -8.24
N ALA A 270 39.66 -11.25 -7.22
CA ALA A 270 40.90 -12.02 -7.26
C ALA A 270 41.35 -12.47 -5.85
N ASP A 271 40.78 -13.57 -5.37
CA ASP A 271 41.51 -14.66 -4.68
C ASP A 271 40.54 -15.81 -4.34
N ALA A 272 41.05 -17.04 -4.26
CA ALA A 272 40.24 -18.25 -4.18
C ALA A 272 40.58 -19.15 -2.97
N GLU A 273 39.55 -19.88 -2.50
CA GLU A 273 39.58 -21.13 -1.72
C GLU A 273 40.69 -21.33 -0.66
N THR A 274 40.32 -21.41 0.63
CA THR A 274 40.66 -22.57 1.49
C THR A 274 39.87 -22.57 2.83
N SER A 275 40.10 -23.61 3.65
CA SER A 275 39.12 -24.17 4.58
C SER A 275 39.32 -23.89 6.09
N SER A 276 38.18 -23.74 6.78
CA SER A 276 37.85 -24.30 8.11
C SER A 276 38.08 -23.51 9.43
N LYS A 277 36.98 -23.45 10.22
CA LYS A 277 36.85 -23.54 11.70
C LYS A 277 37.82 -22.74 12.61
N ARG A 278 37.30 -21.62 13.18
CA ARG A 278 36.81 -21.55 14.59
C ARG A 278 36.22 -20.19 14.99
N ALA A 279 35.38 -20.22 16.01
CA ALA A 279 34.99 -19.13 16.93
C ALA A 279 35.44 -19.57 18.37
N PRO A 280 35.36 -18.77 19.46
CA PRO A 280 34.53 -17.56 19.67
C PRO A 280 35.20 -16.41 20.50
N THR A 281 34.35 -15.58 21.15
CA THR A 281 34.55 -14.57 22.23
C THR A 281 35.27 -13.24 21.94
N ASP A 282 34.50 -12.14 21.98
CA ASP A 282 34.53 -11.02 22.98
C ASP A 282 35.92 -10.61 23.55
N ASP A 283 36.31 -9.33 23.69
CA ASP A 283 35.64 -8.23 24.41
C ASP A 283 36.35 -6.84 24.18
N ASP A 284 35.82 -5.76 24.80
CA ASP A 284 36.41 -4.43 25.12
C ASP A 284 37.27 -3.58 24.12
N ASN A 285 36.62 -2.55 23.56
CA ASN A 285 36.85 -1.10 23.85
C ASN A 285 38.24 -0.58 24.30
N ASP A 286 38.89 0.33 23.52
CA ASP A 286 39.12 1.75 23.93
C ASP A 286 39.83 2.70 22.90
N LEU A 287 39.31 3.95 22.85
CA LEU A 287 39.93 5.30 22.74
C LEU A 287 41.21 5.69 21.94
N HIS A 288 41.12 6.95 21.42
CA HIS A 288 42.13 8.04 21.36
C HIS A 288 43.07 8.33 20.15
N THR A 289 42.55 9.15 19.23
CA THR A 289 43.05 10.50 18.81
C THR A 289 44.49 10.79 18.31
N ASP A 290 44.51 11.32 17.08
CA ASP A 290 45.15 12.60 16.66
C ASP A 290 46.62 12.77 16.22
N THR A 291 46.77 13.81 15.39
CA THR A 291 48.00 14.43 14.84
C THR A 291 48.68 13.67 13.68
N LYS A 292 49.31 14.34 12.70
CA LYS A 292 49.56 15.79 12.49
C LYS A 292 49.64 16.16 11.00
N ARG A 293 49.18 17.36 10.62
CA ARG A 293 49.42 17.95 9.29
C ARG A 293 50.83 18.53 9.17
N LEU A 294 51.42 18.48 7.98
CA LEU A 294 52.35 19.51 7.47
C LEU A 294 52.09 19.76 5.97
N ARG A 295 52.45 20.94 5.47
CA ARG A 295 52.16 21.43 4.09
C ARG A 295 53.27 22.37 3.62
N GLY A 296 53.64 22.27 2.33
CA GLY A 296 54.30 23.32 1.55
C GLY A 296 55.55 22.86 0.78
N GLN A 297 55.99 23.52 -0.29
CA GLN A 297 55.27 24.44 -1.20
C GLN A 297 56.08 24.68 -2.51
N HIS A 298 55.41 24.70 -3.67
CA HIS A 298 55.90 25.12 -5.01
C HIS A 298 57.07 24.34 -5.70
N GLY A 299 56.99 24.21 -7.03
CA GLY A 299 58.07 23.66 -7.89
C GLY A 299 57.59 22.99 -9.19
N GLN A 300 57.43 23.77 -10.27
CA GLN A 300 57.31 23.32 -11.69
C GLN A 300 58.55 23.89 -12.43
N PRO A 301 59.12 23.27 -13.50
CA PRO A 301 58.42 23.19 -14.80
C PRO A 301 58.80 22.05 -15.81
N VAL A 302 57.85 21.77 -16.73
CA VAL A 302 58.05 21.49 -18.20
C VAL A 302 58.82 20.23 -18.65
N ALA A 303 58.59 19.81 -19.91
CA ALA A 303 59.06 18.56 -20.55
C ALA A 303 59.76 18.79 -21.91
N THR A 304 60.39 17.75 -22.47
CA THR A 304 60.94 17.73 -23.85
C THR A 304 60.80 16.33 -24.49
N THR A 305 60.81 16.26 -25.83
CA THR A 305 60.67 15.06 -26.69
C THR A 305 62.02 14.57 -27.26
N GLN A 306 62.11 13.32 -27.77
CA GLN A 306 62.64 12.94 -29.12
C GLN A 306 62.87 11.41 -29.34
N THR A 307 63.05 11.04 -30.62
CA THR A 307 63.37 9.70 -31.21
C THR A 307 64.78 9.77 -31.89
N PRO A 308 65.20 9.18 -33.05
CA PRO A 308 64.66 8.21 -34.04
C PRO A 308 65.67 7.09 -34.48
N THR A 309 65.52 6.52 -35.70
CA THR A 309 66.56 5.86 -36.57
C THR A 309 66.88 4.38 -36.24
N SER A 310 66.56 3.34 -37.03
CA SER A 310 66.81 2.92 -38.47
C SER A 310 68.16 2.17 -38.69
N ALA A 311 68.40 1.34 -39.72
CA ALA A 311 67.64 0.81 -40.89
C ALA A 311 67.90 -0.74 -41.03
N ALA A 312 67.74 -1.53 -42.11
CA ALA A 312 67.36 -1.46 -43.55
C ALA A 312 66.69 -2.83 -43.94
N GLU A 313 66.66 -3.54 -45.09
CA GLU A 313 67.03 -3.53 -46.55
C GLU A 313 66.45 -4.86 -47.18
N PRO A 314 66.54 -5.26 -48.48
CA PRO A 314 66.77 -4.57 -49.76
C PRO A 314 65.61 -4.80 -50.81
N GLU A 315 65.88 -4.71 -52.13
CA GLU A 315 64.91 -4.40 -53.22
C GLU A 315 64.39 -5.54 -54.14
N ALA A 316 63.37 -5.21 -54.96
CA ALA A 316 63.13 -5.72 -56.33
C ALA A 316 62.36 -4.67 -57.18
N ALA A 317 62.54 -4.63 -58.52
CA ALA A 317 62.07 -3.55 -59.41
C ALA A 317 61.22 -4.01 -60.62
N PRO A 318 60.47 -3.10 -61.29
CA PRO A 318 60.24 -3.21 -62.73
C PRO A 318 60.37 -1.89 -63.55
N VAL A 319 60.29 -2.07 -64.88
CA VAL A 319 60.68 -1.17 -66.00
C VAL A 319 59.73 0.01 -66.28
N THR A 320 60.26 1.12 -66.83
CA THR A 320 59.52 2.30 -67.34
C THR A 320 59.27 2.28 -68.86
N PRO A 321 58.18 2.93 -69.30
CA PRO A 321 58.23 3.78 -70.50
C PRO A 321 57.86 5.25 -70.19
N ALA A 322 58.15 6.16 -71.12
CA ALA A 322 58.05 7.62 -70.94
C ALA A 322 56.87 8.25 -71.77
N PRO A 323 56.77 9.57 -71.97
CA PRO A 323 55.96 10.42 -71.07
C PRO A 323 54.84 11.21 -71.78
N SER A 324 53.82 11.62 -71.03
CA SER A 324 52.85 12.64 -71.46
C SER A 324 52.72 13.74 -70.39
N VAL A 325 52.80 15.00 -70.81
CA VAL A 325 52.84 16.15 -69.89
C VAL A 325 51.42 16.66 -69.65
N GLY A 326 50.72 16.04 -68.69
CA GLY A 326 49.50 16.59 -68.10
C GLY A 326 49.82 17.29 -66.78
N TYR A 327 49.78 18.62 -66.74
CA TYR A 327 49.91 19.39 -65.50
C TYR A 327 48.63 19.27 -64.66
N SER A 328 48.51 18.21 -63.86
CA SER A 328 47.58 18.21 -62.73
C SER A 328 48.03 19.26 -61.72
N ILE A 329 47.26 20.35 -61.63
CA ILE A 329 47.48 21.45 -60.67
C ILE A 329 47.20 20.99 -59.22
N PHE A 330 46.37 19.95 -59.09
CA PHE A 330 45.97 19.33 -57.84
C PHE A 330 46.87 18.15 -57.49
N THR A 331 47.30 18.07 -56.23
CA THR A 331 48.03 16.92 -55.68
C THR A 331 47.09 15.74 -55.45
N ALA A 332 47.63 14.55 -55.14
CA ALA A 332 46.82 13.39 -54.78
C ALA A 332 46.05 13.56 -53.44
N GLU A 333 46.33 14.61 -52.68
CA GLU A 333 45.57 15.00 -51.48
C GLU A 333 44.40 15.92 -51.86
N ASP A 334 44.59 16.85 -52.80
CA ASP A 334 43.55 17.75 -53.31
C ASP A 334 42.43 17.03 -54.11
N LEU A 335 42.70 15.82 -54.63
CA LEU A 335 41.68 14.97 -55.27
C LEU A 335 40.85 14.13 -54.27
N GLN A 336 41.13 14.19 -52.96
CA GLN A 336 40.34 13.48 -51.97
C GLN A 336 39.01 14.21 -51.71
N ASN A 337 37.91 13.45 -51.58
CA ASN A 337 36.63 14.02 -51.18
C ASN A 337 36.79 14.78 -49.85
N PRO A 338 36.23 15.99 -49.70
CA PRO A 338 36.35 16.75 -48.46
C PRO A 338 35.76 15.93 -47.30
N VAL A 339 36.48 15.88 -46.17
CA VAL A 339 36.08 15.11 -44.99
C VAL A 339 34.78 15.68 -44.43
N VAL A 340 33.66 15.04 -44.80
CA VAL A 340 32.34 15.36 -44.26
C VAL A 340 32.36 15.01 -42.77
N PRO A 341 32.12 15.98 -41.86
CA PRO A 341 32.15 15.69 -40.44
C PRO A 341 31.00 14.77 -40.04
N ASP A 342 31.31 13.69 -39.31
CA ASP A 342 30.31 12.80 -38.74
C ASP A 342 29.24 13.55 -37.93
N ARG A 343 28.06 12.94 -37.79
CA ARG A 343 26.97 13.46 -36.96
C ARG A 343 27.45 13.92 -35.57
N ALA A 344 28.29 13.12 -34.90
CA ALA A 344 28.85 13.45 -33.59
C ALA A 344 29.85 14.62 -33.60
N ALA A 345 30.46 14.95 -34.74
CA ALA A 345 31.28 16.15 -34.91
C ALA A 345 30.40 17.39 -35.18
N ILE A 346 29.37 17.25 -36.03
CA ILE A 346 28.37 18.30 -36.28
C ILE A 346 27.65 18.69 -34.98
N GLU A 347 27.19 17.72 -34.19
CA GLU A 347 26.54 17.96 -32.89
C GLU A 347 27.45 18.69 -31.91
N LYS A 348 28.76 18.37 -31.87
CA LYS A 348 29.75 19.11 -31.06
C LYS A 348 29.92 20.55 -31.52
N VAL A 349 29.97 20.81 -32.83
CA VAL A 349 30.07 22.18 -33.39
C VAL A 349 28.80 22.99 -33.07
N ILE A 350 27.61 22.40 -33.22
CA ILE A 350 26.33 23.04 -32.86
C ILE A 350 26.27 23.37 -31.36
N LEU A 351 26.71 22.44 -30.49
CA LEU A 351 26.75 22.65 -29.04
C LEU A 351 27.74 23.77 -28.67
N GLN A 352 28.93 23.80 -29.28
CA GLN A 352 29.89 24.88 -29.08
C GLN A 352 29.36 26.24 -29.58
N ALA A 353 28.67 26.28 -30.73
CA ALA A 353 28.04 27.49 -31.25
C ALA A 353 26.94 28.02 -30.30
N LYS A 354 26.02 27.16 -29.86
CA LYS A 354 24.99 27.51 -28.86
C LYS A 354 25.59 27.97 -27.54
N LYS A 355 26.65 27.31 -27.05
CA LYS A 355 27.37 27.71 -25.83
C LYS A 355 28.10 29.05 -25.98
N ARG A 356 28.61 29.38 -27.17
CA ARG A 356 29.20 30.69 -27.49
C ARG A 356 28.14 31.79 -27.53
N GLN A 357 27.00 31.54 -28.18
CA GLN A 357 25.87 32.47 -28.22
C GLN A 357 25.34 32.76 -26.81
N LEU A 358 25.01 31.74 -26.03
CA LEU A 358 24.56 31.90 -24.63
C LEU A 358 25.60 32.64 -23.78
N ARG A 359 26.91 32.43 -24.01
CA ARG A 359 27.96 33.20 -23.32
C ARG A 359 27.89 34.69 -23.69
N GLN A 360 27.73 35.02 -24.97
CA GLN A 360 27.61 36.42 -25.42
C GLN A 360 26.34 37.09 -24.87
N GLU A 361 25.22 36.36 -24.82
CA GLU A 361 23.93 36.83 -24.30
C GLU A 361 23.95 37.10 -22.78
N TYR A 362 24.61 36.23 -21.99
CA TYR A 362 24.54 36.28 -20.51
C TYR A 362 25.78 36.90 -19.82
N ILE A 363 26.94 36.94 -20.47
CA ILE A 363 28.20 37.42 -19.86
C ILE A 363 28.76 38.66 -20.60
N GLY A 364 28.27 38.94 -21.82
CA GLY A 364 28.92 39.87 -22.74
C GLY A 364 30.05 39.20 -23.54
N ALA A 365 30.70 40.00 -24.39
CA ALA A 365 31.75 39.55 -25.31
C ALA A 365 33.10 39.29 -24.61
#